data_AF-A0A0P9KXK8-F1
#
_entry.id   AF-A0A0P9KXK8-F1
#
_cell.length_a   1.000
_cell.length_b   1.000
_cell.length_c   1.000
_cell.angle_alpha   90.00
_cell.angle_beta   90.00
_cell.angle_gamma   90.00
#
_symmetry.space_group_name_H-M   'P 1'
#
loop_
_entity.id
_entity.type
_entity.pdbx_description
1 polymer ?
#
loop_
_entity_poly.entity_id
_entity_poly.type
_entity_poly.pdbx_seq_one_letter_code
_entity_poly.pdbx_strand_id
1 'polypeptide(L)'
;MRAVAAQNARVKDPVYHVILSWPSDEFPTDEQAFASGLHAMEAVGMKDHQYVFAIHHDTDNVHLHMTVNRVHPDSFNAVYPDRDYFRLDYAMRELELRYGLQHDNGPNVVVHENGKPIIQWASNKAKQQGKISTKAADMERHADQQSLHSYARGEPRMQIAKLLKSEKMTWQTLHAQLAKFGLGIRPKGRGLAIFDFGEVSSTGIKASDMHEQLSLARLVKRLGEYQERELPKDFLTASNYNKFASPKRDPIERQNRREERAQLRKATRARYDAYRVAFVTRRIDKEWVKQQFMMIRDQARQQRADIKSRIKHPLDRKAFYSILAFETLRSREELKTKIQLLRRELKSDPANKRLTFREWVEREASNGDPGAISQLRGFTYGDRRKANKEGNAIIFAGDIDPSSSSNLFSAGTVRRDGSVVFRRAEGDPGFVDHGGKVTFPGGLLDDELLAHALDDTRARWERPIEIKGTPEFIDAALKALIERGYSGDLADPTLNARLKALADQQAEAKAKPLKRGPRA
;
A
#
# COMPACT_ATOMS: atom_id res chain seq x y z
N MET A 1 5.47 -36.07 8.38
CA MET A 1 6.66 -35.40 7.79
C MET A 1 7.98 -35.83 8.41
N ARG A 2 8.24 -35.64 9.72
CA ARG A 2 9.56 -35.98 10.32
C ARG A 2 10.04 -37.41 10.07
N ALA A 3 9.15 -38.40 10.17
CA ALA A 3 9.49 -39.81 9.92
C ALA A 3 9.97 -40.08 8.48
N VAL A 4 9.36 -39.42 7.49
CA VAL A 4 9.77 -39.52 6.07
C VAL A 4 11.07 -38.76 5.82
N ALA A 5 11.23 -37.56 6.38
CA ALA A 5 12.48 -36.80 6.28
C ALA A 5 13.67 -37.59 6.85
N ALA A 6 13.47 -38.35 7.93
CA ALA A 6 14.50 -39.19 8.54
C ALA A 6 14.99 -40.34 7.63
N GLN A 7 14.22 -40.71 6.58
CA GLN A 7 14.64 -41.74 5.62
C GLN A 7 15.79 -41.27 4.71
N ASN A 8 16.10 -39.97 4.71
CA ASN A 8 17.26 -39.43 4.00
C ASN A 8 18.08 -38.49 4.90
N ALA A 9 18.92 -39.09 5.75
CA ALA A 9 19.73 -38.40 6.76
C ALA A 9 20.73 -37.36 6.20
N ARG A 10 20.98 -37.35 4.88
CA ARG A 10 21.84 -36.35 4.22
C ARG A 10 21.16 -34.97 4.11
N VAL A 11 19.83 -34.92 4.20
CA VAL A 11 19.02 -33.70 4.08
C VAL A 11 18.96 -33.02 5.44
N LYS A 12 19.73 -31.93 5.61
CA LYS A 12 19.78 -31.18 6.87
C LYS A 12 18.55 -30.29 7.10
N ASP A 13 17.98 -29.76 6.02
CA ASP A 13 16.77 -28.94 6.03
C ASP A 13 15.73 -29.55 5.07
N PRO A 14 14.86 -30.43 5.58
CA PRO A 14 13.86 -31.11 4.76
C PRO A 14 12.63 -30.25 4.52
N VAL A 15 12.55 -29.03 5.08
CA VAL A 15 11.37 -28.19 4.96
C VAL A 15 11.55 -27.19 3.82
N TYR A 16 10.60 -27.17 2.90
CA TYR A 16 10.45 -26.12 1.90
C TYR A 16 9.26 -25.27 2.30
N HIS A 17 9.46 -23.95 2.45
CA HIS A 17 8.42 -23.03 2.89
C HIS A 17 8.31 -21.86 1.92
N VAL A 18 7.10 -21.65 1.40
CA VAL A 18 6.75 -20.58 0.46
C VAL A 18 5.43 -19.99 0.89
N ILE A 19 5.21 -18.72 0.57
CA ILE A 19 3.95 -18.02 0.81
C ILE A 19 3.40 -17.56 -0.53
N LEU A 20 2.16 -17.95 -0.82
CA LEU A 20 1.37 -17.35 -1.90
C LEU A 20 0.54 -16.25 -1.26
N SER A 21 0.58 -15.03 -1.81
CA SER A 21 -0.17 -13.90 -1.26
C SER A 21 -0.98 -13.26 -2.37
N TRP A 22 -2.21 -12.91 -2.03
CA TRP A 22 -3.10 -12.15 -2.90
C TRP A 22 -3.09 -10.68 -2.47
N PRO A 23 -3.15 -9.72 -3.42
CA PRO A 23 -3.40 -8.32 -3.13
C PRO A 23 -4.58 -8.11 -2.17
N SER A 24 -4.58 -7.01 -1.41
CA SER A 24 -5.57 -6.75 -0.36
C SER A 24 -7.01 -6.53 -0.89
N ASP A 25 -7.16 -6.35 -2.20
CA ASP A 25 -8.42 -6.25 -2.93
C ASP A 25 -8.86 -7.58 -3.59
N GLU A 26 -8.06 -8.64 -3.46
CA GLU A 26 -8.37 -9.99 -3.95
C GLU A 26 -8.67 -10.96 -2.81
N PHE A 27 -9.80 -11.65 -2.93
CA PHE A 27 -10.28 -12.58 -1.91
C PHE A 27 -10.50 -13.95 -2.56
N PRO A 28 -9.44 -14.77 -2.73
CA PRO A 28 -9.62 -16.12 -3.25
C PRO A 28 -10.51 -16.92 -2.29
N THR A 29 -11.31 -17.84 -2.84
CA THR A 29 -11.97 -18.84 -2.01
C THR A 29 -10.93 -19.81 -1.45
N ASP A 30 -11.25 -20.50 -0.34
CA ASP A 30 -10.36 -21.51 0.23
C ASP A 30 -9.96 -22.58 -0.81
N GLU A 31 -10.90 -22.98 -1.66
CA GLU A 31 -10.67 -23.92 -2.75
C GLU A 31 -9.69 -23.37 -3.80
N GLN A 32 -9.85 -22.10 -4.21
CA GLN A 32 -8.91 -21.44 -5.13
C GLN A 32 -7.52 -21.30 -4.50
N ALA A 33 -7.43 -20.96 -3.22
CA ALA A 33 -6.17 -20.85 -2.50
C ALA A 33 -5.44 -22.20 -2.42
N PHE A 34 -6.14 -23.28 -2.04
CA PHE A 34 -5.54 -24.62 -2.00
C PHE A 34 -5.15 -25.13 -3.39
N ALA A 35 -5.99 -24.91 -4.41
CA ALA A 35 -5.66 -25.24 -5.80
C ALA A 35 -4.43 -24.47 -6.30
N SER A 36 -4.28 -23.21 -5.87
CA SER A 36 -3.11 -22.38 -6.19
C SER A 36 -1.84 -22.89 -5.50
N GLY A 37 -1.94 -23.29 -4.23
CA GLY A 37 -0.85 -23.96 -3.51
C GLY A 37 -0.40 -25.25 -4.18
N LEU A 38 -1.34 -26.09 -4.64
CA LEU A 38 -1.04 -27.32 -5.36
C LEU A 38 -0.33 -27.04 -6.70
N HIS A 39 -0.82 -26.06 -7.46
CA HIS A 39 -0.21 -25.64 -8.72
C HIS A 39 1.22 -25.11 -8.52
N ALA A 40 1.44 -24.30 -7.49
CA ALA A 40 2.76 -23.80 -7.13
C ALA A 40 3.71 -24.92 -6.66
N MET A 41 3.21 -25.89 -5.91
CA MET A 41 3.96 -27.06 -5.46
C MET A 41 4.39 -27.95 -6.64
N GLU A 42 3.50 -28.14 -7.61
CA GLU A 42 3.80 -28.87 -8.85
C GLU A 42 4.86 -28.13 -9.69
N ALA A 43 4.78 -26.80 -9.81
CA ALA A 43 5.74 -25.98 -10.55
C ALA A 43 7.18 -26.10 -10.04
N VAL A 44 7.37 -26.37 -8.74
CA VAL A 44 8.69 -26.61 -8.14
C VAL A 44 9.09 -28.09 -8.10
N GLY A 45 8.27 -28.98 -8.70
CA GLY A 45 8.57 -30.41 -8.83
C GLY A 45 8.27 -31.22 -7.58
N MET A 46 7.32 -30.79 -6.75
CA MET A 46 6.99 -31.43 -5.47
C MET A 46 5.53 -31.95 -5.39
N LYS A 47 4.89 -32.23 -6.52
CA LYS A 47 3.48 -32.64 -6.61
C LYS A 47 3.07 -33.77 -5.64
N ASP A 48 3.93 -34.78 -5.51
CA ASP A 48 3.66 -35.99 -4.72
C ASP A 48 4.34 -35.98 -3.33
N HIS A 49 4.82 -34.81 -2.91
CA HIS A 49 5.48 -34.66 -1.60
C HIS A 49 4.46 -34.43 -0.49
N GLN A 50 4.84 -34.74 0.76
CA GLN A 50 4.01 -34.43 1.92
C GLN A 50 3.98 -32.91 2.14
N TYR A 51 2.79 -32.31 2.27
CA TYR A 51 2.64 -30.87 2.49
C TYR A 51 1.61 -30.52 3.56
N VAL A 52 1.69 -29.31 4.08
CA VAL A 52 0.69 -28.64 4.93
C VAL A 52 0.46 -27.26 4.34
N PHE A 53 -0.79 -26.97 4.01
CA PHE A 53 -1.23 -25.64 3.61
C PHE A 53 -2.04 -25.00 4.75
N ALA A 54 -1.76 -23.72 5.02
CA ALA A 54 -2.51 -22.93 5.98
C ALA A 54 -2.84 -21.57 5.36
N ILE A 55 -4.13 -21.24 5.31
CA ILE A 55 -4.61 -19.95 4.81
C ILE A 55 -4.77 -19.02 6.00
N HIS A 56 -4.18 -17.84 5.88
CA HIS A 56 -4.24 -16.78 6.88
C HIS A 56 -5.00 -15.58 6.31
N HIS A 57 -5.92 -15.05 7.13
CA HIS A 57 -6.75 -13.87 6.84
C HIS A 57 -6.57 -12.77 7.91
N ASP A 58 -5.56 -12.90 8.76
CA ASP A 58 -5.32 -12.09 9.95
C ASP A 58 -4.35 -10.91 9.72
N THR A 59 -3.76 -10.83 8.53
CA THR A 59 -2.94 -9.71 8.02
C THR A 59 -3.68 -8.96 6.89
N ASP A 60 -3.03 -7.94 6.31
CA ASP A 60 -3.62 -7.09 5.26
C ASP A 60 -3.93 -7.83 3.95
N ASN A 61 -3.24 -8.95 3.69
CA ASN A 61 -3.39 -9.77 2.49
C ASN A 61 -3.78 -11.19 2.88
N VAL A 62 -4.73 -11.79 2.14
CA VAL A 62 -4.93 -13.24 2.22
C VAL A 62 -3.64 -13.91 1.74
N HIS A 63 -3.16 -14.88 2.51
CA HIS A 63 -1.96 -15.60 2.14
C HIS A 63 -2.02 -17.06 2.56
N LEU A 64 -1.49 -17.93 1.70
CA LEU A 64 -1.37 -19.36 1.95
C LEU A 64 0.09 -19.68 2.24
N HIS A 65 0.35 -20.15 3.45
CA HIS A 65 1.61 -20.79 3.79
C HIS A 65 1.63 -22.19 3.19
N MET A 66 2.58 -22.42 2.29
CA MET A 66 2.89 -23.71 1.73
C MET A 66 4.14 -24.27 2.42
N THR A 67 3.97 -25.32 3.22
CA THR A 67 5.08 -26.07 3.82
C THR A 67 5.13 -27.46 3.21
N VAL A 68 6.25 -27.83 2.58
CA VAL A 68 6.42 -29.10 1.88
C VAL A 68 7.64 -29.83 2.43
N ASN A 69 7.54 -31.14 2.62
CA ASN A 69 8.69 -31.99 2.90
C ASN A 69 9.45 -32.24 1.60
N ARG A 70 10.69 -31.75 1.51
CA ARG A 70 11.56 -31.95 0.34
C ARG A 70 11.87 -33.40 0.06
N VAL A 71 11.73 -34.29 1.06
CA VAL A 71 11.96 -35.73 0.90
C VAL A 71 10.66 -36.39 0.45
N HIS A 72 10.70 -37.03 -0.72
CA HIS A 72 9.57 -37.74 -1.30
C HIS A 72 9.17 -38.93 -0.41
N PRO A 73 7.86 -39.16 -0.15
CA PRO A 73 7.41 -40.23 0.75
C PRO A 73 7.75 -41.64 0.29
N ASP A 74 7.71 -41.92 -1.03
CA ASP A 74 8.00 -43.27 -1.53
C ASP A 74 9.46 -43.48 -1.94
N SER A 75 10.06 -42.53 -2.69
CA SER A 75 11.43 -42.70 -3.19
C SER A 75 12.52 -42.29 -2.20
N PHE A 76 12.16 -41.57 -1.13
CA PHE A 76 13.08 -40.94 -0.16
C PHE A 76 14.14 -40.02 -0.78
N ASN A 77 14.01 -39.67 -2.06
CA ASN A 77 14.84 -38.68 -2.72
C ASN A 77 14.42 -37.28 -2.31
N ALA A 78 15.39 -36.37 -2.25
CA ALA A 78 15.14 -34.98 -1.90
C ALA A 78 15.11 -34.09 -3.13
N VAL A 79 14.14 -33.18 -3.18
CA VAL A 79 14.04 -32.17 -4.24
C VAL A 79 14.58 -30.84 -3.72
N TYR A 80 15.52 -30.26 -4.47
CA TYR A 80 16.01 -28.89 -4.30
C TYR A 80 15.67 -28.11 -5.56
N PRO A 81 14.56 -27.35 -5.57
CA PRO A 81 14.13 -26.68 -6.78
C PRO A 81 15.17 -25.63 -7.21
N ASP A 82 15.74 -25.79 -8.39
CA ASP A 82 16.63 -24.78 -8.97
C ASP A 82 15.80 -23.57 -9.40
N ARG A 83 16.30 -22.37 -9.07
CA ARG A 83 15.71 -21.10 -9.50
C ARG A 83 14.21 -21.00 -9.21
N ASP A 84 13.82 -21.52 -8.05
CA ASP A 84 12.43 -21.68 -7.59
C ASP A 84 11.60 -20.40 -7.70
N TYR A 85 12.19 -19.25 -7.37
CA TYR A 85 11.58 -17.93 -7.53
C TYR A 85 11.02 -17.70 -8.94
N PHE A 86 11.75 -18.08 -10.00
CA PHE A 86 11.30 -17.86 -11.37
C PHE A 86 10.22 -18.85 -11.81
N ARG A 87 10.26 -20.08 -11.29
CA ARG A 87 9.23 -21.11 -11.54
C ARG A 87 7.92 -20.73 -10.87
N LEU A 88 8.00 -20.30 -9.61
CA LEU A 88 6.85 -19.84 -8.84
C LEU A 88 6.25 -18.57 -9.45
N ASP A 89 7.06 -17.60 -9.86
CA ASP A 89 6.57 -16.39 -10.53
C ASP A 89 5.80 -16.71 -11.83
N TYR A 90 6.34 -17.60 -12.66
CA TYR A 90 5.63 -18.07 -13.85
C TYR A 90 4.31 -18.76 -13.49
N ALA A 91 4.31 -19.62 -12.48
CA ALA A 91 3.11 -20.30 -11.98
C ALA A 91 2.06 -19.29 -11.46
N MET A 92 2.49 -18.17 -10.85
CA MET A 92 1.56 -17.10 -10.44
C MET A 92 0.90 -16.46 -11.67
N ARG A 93 1.63 -16.22 -12.76
CA ARG A 93 1.04 -15.70 -14.01
C ARG A 93 -0.01 -16.64 -14.59
N GLU A 94 0.24 -17.95 -14.53
CA GLU A 94 -0.73 -18.96 -14.96
C GLU A 94 -2.00 -18.93 -14.10
N LEU A 95 -1.86 -18.79 -12.79
CA LEU A 95 -2.98 -18.71 -11.85
C LEU A 95 -3.77 -17.41 -12.01
N GLU A 96 -3.09 -16.29 -12.24
CA GLU A 96 -3.74 -15.01 -12.53
C GLU A 96 -4.59 -15.07 -13.79
N LEU A 97 -4.05 -15.67 -14.87
CA LEU A 97 -4.82 -15.90 -16.09
C LEU A 97 -6.00 -16.85 -15.87
N ARG A 98 -5.79 -17.93 -15.11
CA ARG A 98 -6.81 -18.94 -14.83
C ARG A 98 -7.99 -18.38 -14.05
N TYR A 99 -7.74 -17.51 -13.08
CA TYR A 99 -8.75 -17.00 -12.16
C TYR A 99 -9.15 -15.53 -12.43
N GLY A 100 -8.59 -14.90 -13.47
CA GLY A 100 -8.87 -13.51 -13.81
C GLY A 100 -8.38 -12.52 -12.75
N LEU A 101 -7.25 -12.83 -12.11
CA LEU A 101 -6.64 -12.00 -11.05
C LEU A 101 -5.75 -10.90 -11.64
N GLN A 102 -5.46 -9.90 -10.82
CA GLN A 102 -4.55 -8.81 -11.14
C GLN A 102 -3.13 -9.33 -11.34
N HIS A 103 -2.48 -8.83 -12.40
CA HIS A 103 -1.09 -9.13 -12.66
C HIS A 103 -0.15 -8.33 -11.74
N ASP A 104 0.48 -9.01 -10.78
CA ASP A 104 1.50 -8.38 -9.92
C ASP A 104 2.84 -8.21 -10.65
N ASN A 105 3.77 -7.41 -10.10
CA ASN A 105 5.09 -7.21 -10.68
C ASN A 105 5.98 -8.45 -10.49
N GLY A 106 6.54 -8.97 -11.59
CA GLY A 106 7.41 -10.13 -11.56
C GLY A 106 8.43 -10.16 -12.70
N PRO A 107 9.39 -11.10 -12.67
CA PRO A 107 10.25 -11.41 -13.81
C PRO A 107 9.46 -11.86 -15.04
N ASN A 108 8.26 -12.42 -14.90
CA ASN A 108 7.34 -12.69 -16.01
C ASN A 108 6.18 -11.69 -16.03
N VAL A 109 5.68 -11.41 -17.24
CA VAL A 109 4.51 -10.55 -17.50
C VAL A 109 3.58 -11.24 -18.49
N VAL A 110 2.29 -10.92 -18.38
CA VAL A 110 1.28 -11.32 -19.36
C VAL A 110 1.18 -10.27 -20.44
N VAL A 111 1.34 -10.68 -21.70
CA VAL A 111 1.18 -9.84 -22.90
C VAL A 111 0.11 -10.46 -23.79
N HIS A 112 -0.64 -9.64 -24.52
CA HIS A 112 -1.63 -10.13 -25.47
C HIS A 112 -1.03 -10.08 -26.88
N GLU A 113 -0.80 -11.24 -27.47
CA GLU A 113 -0.34 -11.37 -28.86
C GLU A 113 -1.44 -12.06 -29.67
N ASN A 114 -1.89 -11.43 -30.76
CA ASN A 114 -2.99 -11.91 -31.60
C ASN A 114 -4.29 -12.26 -30.83
N GLY A 115 -4.59 -11.50 -29.77
CA GLY A 115 -5.79 -11.68 -28.94
C GLY A 115 -5.70 -12.84 -27.92
N LYS A 116 -4.55 -13.51 -27.80
CA LYS A 116 -4.32 -14.55 -26.78
C LYS A 116 -3.32 -14.06 -25.72
N PRO A 117 -3.56 -14.32 -24.42
CA PRO A 117 -2.59 -14.01 -23.39
C PRO A 117 -1.41 -14.99 -23.47
N ILE A 118 -0.20 -14.44 -23.49
CA ILE A 118 1.06 -15.18 -23.42
C ILE A 118 1.88 -14.69 -22.21
N ILE A 119 2.50 -15.63 -21.50
CA ILE A 119 3.41 -15.33 -20.39
C ILE A 119 4.84 -15.27 -20.93
N GLN A 120 5.50 -14.12 -20.79
CA GLN A 120 6.86 -13.92 -21.25
C GLN A 120 7.69 -13.15 -20.23
N TRP A 121 9.01 -13.19 -20.38
CA TRP A 121 9.92 -12.47 -19.49
C TRP A 121 9.78 -10.95 -19.64
N ALA A 122 9.68 -10.23 -18.51
CA ALA A 122 9.40 -8.80 -18.44
C ALA A 122 10.46 -7.90 -19.07
N SER A 123 11.70 -8.37 -19.20
CA SER A 123 12.75 -7.59 -19.85
C SER A 123 13.76 -8.46 -20.61
N ASN A 124 13.92 -8.23 -21.90
CA ASN A 124 15.01 -8.84 -22.70
C ASN A 124 16.43 -8.38 -22.29
N LYS A 125 16.56 -7.55 -21.24
CA LYS A 125 17.85 -7.13 -20.63
C LYS A 125 17.75 -7.23 -19.12
N ALA A 126 18.56 -8.10 -18.51
CA ALA A 126 18.63 -8.26 -17.06
C ALA A 126 18.78 -6.90 -16.34
N LYS A 127 17.74 -6.45 -15.63
CA LYS A 127 17.82 -5.36 -14.65
C LYS A 127 18.57 -5.82 -13.40
N GLN A 128 19.85 -6.19 -13.54
CA GLN A 128 20.79 -6.14 -12.42
C GLN A 128 21.27 -4.70 -12.14
N GLN A 129 20.83 -3.73 -12.93
CA GLN A 129 21.22 -2.34 -12.77
C GLN A 129 20.38 -1.65 -11.69
N GLY A 130 20.99 -1.41 -10.53
CA GLY A 130 20.51 -0.36 -9.60
C GLY A 130 20.17 -0.78 -8.18
N LYS A 131 20.42 -2.02 -7.76
CA LYS A 131 20.34 -2.33 -6.31
C LYS A 131 21.44 -1.54 -5.59
N ILE A 132 21.02 -0.60 -4.73
CA ILE A 132 21.89 -0.01 -3.71
C ILE A 132 22.44 -1.18 -2.89
N SER A 133 23.75 -1.21 -2.65
CA SER A 133 24.33 -2.28 -1.84
C SER A 133 23.68 -2.28 -0.45
N THR A 134 23.45 -3.45 0.16
CA THR A 134 22.78 -3.55 1.47
C THR A 134 23.41 -2.64 2.51
N LYS A 135 24.76 -2.54 2.53
CA LYS A 135 25.50 -1.65 3.42
C LYS A 135 25.26 -0.15 3.15
N ALA A 136 25.12 0.26 1.89
CA ALA A 136 24.80 1.64 1.55
C ALA A 136 23.34 1.96 1.89
N ALA A 137 22.42 1.01 1.67
CA ALA A 137 21.02 1.13 2.09
C ALA A 137 20.87 1.13 3.62
N ASP A 138 21.71 0.39 4.35
CA ASP A 138 21.75 0.40 5.82
C ASP A 138 22.32 1.72 6.35
N MET A 139 23.41 2.22 5.76
CA MET A 139 23.99 3.53 6.11
C MET A 139 22.98 4.67 5.88
N GLU A 140 22.29 4.67 4.73
CA GLU A 140 21.24 5.65 4.45
C GLU A 140 20.04 5.53 5.40
N ARG A 141 19.79 4.34 5.96
CA ARG A 141 18.71 4.08 6.93
C ARG A 141 19.07 4.43 8.37
N HIS A 142 20.34 4.36 8.74
CA HIS A 142 20.78 4.47 10.14
C HIS A 142 21.61 5.73 10.46
N ALA A 143 22.24 6.35 9.46
CA ALA A 143 23.13 7.50 9.64
C ALA A 143 22.60 8.82 9.03
N ASP A 144 21.41 8.79 8.41
CA ASP A 144 20.72 9.94 7.78
C ASP A 144 21.60 10.76 6.82
N GLN A 145 22.62 10.13 6.22
CA GLN A 145 23.57 10.72 5.28
C GLN A 145 23.38 10.10 3.89
N GLN A 146 23.40 10.92 2.84
CA GLN A 146 23.42 10.41 1.47
C GLN A 146 24.70 9.59 1.26
N SER A 147 24.57 8.36 0.78
CA SER A 147 25.76 7.57 0.45
C SER A 147 26.42 8.09 -0.83
N LEU A 148 27.74 7.93 -0.92
CA LEU A 148 28.50 8.20 -2.16
C LEU A 148 27.92 7.43 -3.36
N HIS A 149 27.33 6.25 -3.13
CA HIS A 149 26.65 5.46 -4.15
C HIS A 149 25.43 6.19 -4.72
N SER A 150 24.57 6.72 -3.85
CA SER A 150 23.37 7.45 -4.28
C SER A 150 23.69 8.80 -4.92
N TYR A 151 24.68 9.53 -4.40
CA TYR A 151 25.15 10.77 -5.03
C TYR A 151 25.71 10.51 -6.43
N ALA A 152 26.66 9.57 -6.57
CA ALA A 152 27.29 9.27 -7.85
C ALA A 152 26.27 8.77 -8.90
N ARG A 153 25.19 8.10 -8.48
CA ARG A 153 24.11 7.62 -9.37
C ARG A 153 23.07 8.70 -9.74
N GLY A 154 23.13 9.89 -9.14
CA GLY A 154 22.25 11.03 -9.43
C GLY A 154 22.72 11.85 -10.63
N GLU A 155 22.82 13.17 -10.44
CA GLU A 155 23.28 14.12 -11.46
C GLU A 155 24.64 13.76 -12.08
N PRO A 156 25.67 13.35 -11.30
CA PRO A 156 26.97 12.97 -11.86
C PRO A 156 26.86 11.85 -12.91
N ARG A 157 26.02 10.83 -12.66
CA ARG A 157 25.79 9.74 -13.63
C ARG A 157 25.19 10.25 -14.93
N MET A 158 24.24 11.17 -14.88
CA MET A 158 23.59 11.69 -16.10
C MET A 158 24.58 12.45 -16.97
N GLN A 159 25.46 13.24 -16.35
CA GLN A 159 26.47 14.03 -17.07
C GLN A 159 27.61 13.15 -17.60
N ILE A 160 28.05 12.15 -16.83
CA ILE A 160 29.01 11.15 -17.31
C ILE A 160 28.42 10.27 -18.41
N ALA A 161 27.14 9.92 -18.35
CA ALA A 161 26.48 9.19 -19.43
C ALA A 161 26.43 10.00 -20.75
N LYS A 162 26.30 11.33 -20.68
CA LYS A 162 26.43 12.21 -21.85
C LYS A 162 27.87 12.23 -22.38
N LEU A 163 28.86 12.35 -21.48
CA LEU A 163 30.27 12.30 -21.86
C LEU A 163 30.66 10.98 -22.52
N LEU A 164 30.17 9.85 -21.99
CA LEU A 164 30.47 8.53 -22.54
C LEU A 164 29.93 8.32 -23.96
N LYS A 165 28.97 9.15 -24.41
CA LYS A 165 28.46 9.13 -25.79
C LYS A 165 29.31 9.95 -26.77
N SER A 166 30.26 10.77 -26.29
CA SER A 166 31.12 11.55 -27.18
C SER A 166 32.30 10.72 -27.72
N GLU A 167 32.68 10.94 -28.98
CA GLU A 167 33.76 10.17 -29.62
C GLU A 167 35.17 10.63 -29.17
N LYS A 168 35.35 11.91 -28.86
CA LYS A 168 36.63 12.50 -28.43
C LYS A 168 36.80 12.49 -26.91
N MET A 169 36.70 11.31 -26.30
CA MET A 169 36.90 11.12 -24.86
C MET A 169 38.35 10.71 -24.58
N THR A 170 38.95 11.29 -23.54
CA THR A 170 40.26 10.91 -22.98
C THR A 170 40.17 10.72 -21.46
N TRP A 171 41.16 10.08 -20.84
CA TRP A 171 41.25 9.96 -19.39
C TRP A 171 41.17 11.33 -18.69
N GLN A 172 41.83 12.36 -19.22
CA GLN A 172 41.79 13.70 -18.64
C GLN A 172 40.41 14.36 -18.73
N THR A 173 39.68 14.17 -19.83
CA THR A 173 38.29 14.67 -19.93
C THR A 173 37.34 13.97 -18.95
N LEU A 174 37.54 12.68 -18.68
CA LEU A 174 36.78 11.93 -17.68
C LEU A 174 37.08 12.43 -16.26
N HIS A 175 38.36 12.57 -15.94
CA HIS A 175 38.82 13.13 -14.67
C HIS A 175 38.25 14.52 -14.44
N ALA A 176 38.32 15.41 -15.43
CA ALA A 176 37.80 16.77 -15.34
C ALA A 176 36.28 16.81 -15.13
N GLN A 177 35.51 15.92 -15.76
CA GLN A 177 34.05 15.89 -15.61
C GLN A 177 33.61 15.30 -14.28
N LEU A 178 34.25 14.24 -13.80
CA LEU A 178 34.03 13.75 -12.43
C LEU A 178 34.41 14.81 -11.39
N ALA A 179 35.50 15.54 -11.67
CA ALA A 179 36.00 16.55 -10.77
C ALA A 179 35.05 17.72 -10.52
N LYS A 180 34.22 18.08 -11.51
CA LYS A 180 33.17 19.10 -11.34
C LYS A 180 32.16 18.75 -10.24
N PHE A 181 32.02 17.47 -9.90
CA PHE A 181 31.13 16.94 -8.88
C PHE A 181 31.85 16.56 -7.58
N GLY A 182 33.13 16.90 -7.44
CA GLY A 182 33.96 16.48 -6.31
C GLY A 182 34.33 14.99 -6.33
N LEU A 183 34.18 14.31 -7.46
CA LEU A 183 34.45 12.88 -7.59
C LEU A 183 35.77 12.61 -8.33
N GLY A 184 36.49 11.60 -7.89
CA GLY A 184 37.66 11.04 -8.57
C GLY A 184 37.44 9.59 -9.00
N ILE A 185 38.21 9.12 -9.97
CA ILE A 185 38.27 7.71 -10.37
C ILE A 185 39.70 7.19 -10.26
N ARG A 186 39.91 6.03 -9.65
CA ARG A 186 41.24 5.40 -9.52
C ARG A 186 41.18 3.88 -9.64
N PRO A 187 42.30 3.21 -9.98
CA PRO A 187 42.39 1.76 -9.92
C PRO A 187 42.22 1.25 -8.48
N LYS A 188 41.40 0.21 -8.30
CA LYS A 188 41.22 -0.49 -7.03
C LYS A 188 40.92 -1.96 -7.28
N GLY A 189 41.86 -2.84 -6.91
CA GLY A 189 41.78 -4.26 -7.19
C GLY A 189 41.72 -4.55 -8.69
N ARG A 190 40.76 -5.38 -9.13
CA ARG A 190 40.58 -5.76 -10.55
C ARG A 190 39.81 -4.72 -11.39
N GLY A 191 39.53 -3.53 -10.87
CA GLY A 191 38.68 -2.55 -11.54
C GLY A 191 38.98 -1.11 -11.15
N LEU A 192 38.01 -0.22 -11.39
CA LEU A 192 38.06 1.19 -11.03
C LEU A 192 37.09 1.47 -9.88
N ALA A 193 37.44 2.42 -9.03
CA ALA A 193 36.61 2.93 -7.95
C ALA A 193 36.41 4.44 -8.07
N ILE A 194 35.17 4.89 -7.81
CA ILE A 194 34.82 6.30 -7.67
C ILE A 194 34.95 6.69 -6.20
N PHE A 195 35.64 7.78 -5.92
CA PHE A 195 35.90 8.27 -4.57
C PHE A 195 35.61 9.77 -4.48
N ASP A 196 35.43 10.27 -3.26
CA ASP A 196 35.27 11.69 -2.97
C ASP A 196 36.65 12.38 -2.86
N PHE A 197 36.83 13.53 -3.50
CA PHE A 197 38.05 14.32 -3.39
C PHE A 197 38.27 14.94 -2.01
N GLY A 198 37.21 15.24 -1.26
CA GLY A 198 37.32 15.83 0.08
C GLY A 198 37.86 14.86 1.12
N GLU A 199 37.71 13.55 0.90
CA GLU A 199 38.05 12.52 1.86
C GLU A 199 38.73 11.32 1.16
N VAL A 200 40.04 11.45 0.91
CA VAL A 200 40.87 10.48 0.15
C VAL A 200 40.89 9.07 0.79
N SER A 201 40.63 8.99 2.10
CA SER A 201 40.54 7.75 2.89
C SER A 201 39.17 7.07 2.80
N SER A 202 38.15 7.70 2.19
CA SER A 202 36.80 7.16 2.12
C SER A 202 36.71 5.89 1.26
N THR A 203 35.82 4.98 1.66
CA THR A 203 35.57 3.73 0.92
C THR A 203 34.81 4.05 -0.37
N GLY A 204 35.55 4.22 -1.47
CA GLY A 204 34.97 4.47 -2.79
C GLY A 204 34.07 3.34 -3.29
N ILE A 205 33.11 3.69 -4.16
CA ILE A 205 32.20 2.74 -4.82
C ILE A 205 32.86 2.17 -6.08
N LYS A 206 32.44 0.99 -6.54
CA LYS A 206 32.91 0.45 -7.81
C LYS A 206 32.44 1.36 -8.95
N ALA A 207 33.31 1.71 -9.89
CA ALA A 207 32.96 2.64 -10.97
C ALA A 207 31.85 2.09 -11.88
N SER A 208 31.78 0.77 -12.08
CA SER A 208 30.67 0.14 -12.79
C SER A 208 29.32 0.30 -12.09
N ASP A 209 29.33 0.55 -10.77
CA ASP A 209 28.12 0.83 -9.99
C ASP A 209 27.68 2.27 -10.18
N MET A 210 28.51 3.20 -10.65
CA MET A 210 28.04 4.50 -11.10
C MET A 210 27.46 4.37 -12.52
N HIS A 211 28.23 3.78 -13.44
CA HIS A 211 27.80 3.56 -14.82
C HIS A 211 28.55 2.36 -15.43
N GLU A 212 27.84 1.49 -16.15
CA GLU A 212 28.38 0.21 -16.63
C GLU A 212 29.57 0.33 -17.60
N GLN A 213 29.66 1.45 -18.31
CA GLN A 213 30.77 1.74 -19.24
C GLN A 213 32.04 2.24 -18.52
N LEU A 214 31.99 2.49 -17.21
CA LEU A 214 33.15 2.90 -16.41
C LEU A 214 33.95 1.70 -15.85
N SER A 215 33.78 0.50 -16.40
CA SER A 215 34.63 -0.64 -16.03
C SER A 215 36.03 -0.50 -16.63
N LEU A 216 37.06 -0.92 -15.88
CA LEU A 216 38.47 -0.81 -16.31
C LEU A 216 38.69 -1.40 -17.71
N ALA A 217 38.23 -2.63 -17.95
CA ALA A 217 38.39 -3.30 -19.23
C ALA A 217 37.74 -2.53 -20.42
N ARG A 218 36.58 -1.91 -20.20
CA ARG A 218 35.88 -1.13 -21.25
C ARG A 218 36.56 0.20 -21.52
N LEU A 219 37.00 0.89 -20.46
CA LEU A 219 37.70 2.16 -20.59
C LEU A 219 39.10 1.97 -21.18
N VAL A 220 39.86 0.96 -20.76
CA VAL A 220 41.18 0.67 -21.34
C VAL A 220 41.10 0.32 -22.82
N LYS A 221 40.09 -0.48 -23.22
CA LYS A 221 39.85 -0.79 -24.64
C LYS A 221 39.55 0.45 -25.49
N ARG A 222 38.95 1.49 -24.89
CA ARG A 222 38.51 2.70 -25.60
C ARG A 222 39.51 3.86 -25.53
N LEU A 223 40.19 4.02 -24.38
CA LEU A 223 41.00 5.18 -24.03
C LEU A 223 42.50 4.86 -23.90
N GLY A 224 42.88 3.58 -24.02
CA GLY A 224 44.24 3.11 -23.74
C GLY A 224 44.50 2.92 -22.24
N GLU A 225 45.76 2.67 -21.89
CA GLU A 225 46.16 2.46 -20.49
C GLU A 225 45.71 3.60 -19.58
N TYR A 226 45.37 3.25 -18.34
CA TYR A 226 44.88 4.22 -17.37
C TYR A 226 45.91 5.32 -17.13
N GLN A 227 45.48 6.58 -17.25
CA GLN A 227 46.30 7.75 -16.94
C GLN A 227 45.82 8.38 -15.64
N GLU A 228 46.79 8.69 -14.76
CA GLU A 228 46.51 9.45 -13.55
C GLU A 228 46.09 10.89 -13.91
N ARG A 229 45.31 11.51 -13.03
CA ARG A 229 44.79 12.86 -13.25
C ARG A 229 45.91 13.89 -13.30
N GLU A 230 45.87 14.76 -14.32
CA GLU A 230 46.63 16.00 -14.36
C GLU A 230 45.70 17.16 -13.95
N LEU A 231 45.92 17.75 -12.78
CA LEU A 231 45.11 18.90 -12.32
C LEU A 231 45.67 20.22 -12.89
N PRO A 232 44.85 21.05 -13.55
CA PRO A 232 45.16 22.47 -13.70
C PRO A 232 45.21 23.14 -12.32
N LYS A 233 46.17 24.06 -12.11
CA LYS A 233 46.36 24.76 -10.83
C LYS A 233 45.14 25.59 -10.37
N ASP A 234 44.23 25.94 -11.29
CA ASP A 234 43.06 26.81 -11.04
C ASP A 234 41.70 26.10 -11.21
N PHE A 235 41.58 24.83 -10.83
CA PHE A 235 40.31 24.10 -10.97
C PHE A 235 39.25 24.57 -9.94
N LEU A 236 38.18 25.21 -10.41
CA LEU A 236 37.00 25.58 -9.61
C LEU A 236 35.97 24.45 -9.63
N THR A 237 35.63 23.89 -8.47
CA THR A 237 34.58 22.88 -8.35
C THR A 237 33.19 23.51 -8.52
N ALA A 238 32.41 23.03 -9.49
CA ALA A 238 31.05 23.54 -9.73
C ALA A 238 30.03 23.04 -8.69
N SER A 239 30.26 21.88 -8.08
CA SER A 239 29.42 21.31 -7.02
C SER A 239 30.26 20.36 -6.15
N ASN A 240 30.37 20.65 -4.85
CA ASN A 240 31.02 19.74 -3.92
C ASN A 240 30.00 18.71 -3.42
N TYR A 241 30.39 17.43 -3.43
CA TYR A 241 29.71 16.44 -2.61
C TYR A 241 29.83 16.87 -1.15
N ASN A 242 28.74 17.35 -0.58
CA ASN A 242 28.67 17.64 0.84
C ASN A 242 27.88 16.52 1.49
N LYS A 243 28.59 15.61 2.17
CA LYS A 243 28.02 14.54 3.00
C LYS A 243 27.04 15.07 4.05
N PHE A 244 27.13 16.36 4.39
CA PHE A 244 26.28 17.10 5.32
C PHE A 244 25.33 18.10 4.61
N ALA A 245 25.10 17.98 3.30
CA ALA A 245 24.11 18.81 2.61
C ALA A 245 22.72 18.56 3.21
N SER A 246 22.08 19.62 3.69
CA SER A 246 20.74 19.54 4.26
C SER A 246 19.76 18.96 3.23
N PRO A 247 19.07 17.85 3.54
CA PRO A 247 18.12 17.23 2.63
C PRO A 247 16.98 18.19 2.24
N LYS A 248 16.44 17.99 1.02
CA LYS A 248 15.33 18.79 0.42
C LYS A 248 14.04 18.87 1.28
N ARG A 249 13.96 18.10 2.36
CA ARG A 249 12.90 18.05 3.39
C ARG A 249 13.56 17.66 4.71
N ASP A 250 13.08 18.18 5.83
CA ASP A 250 13.59 17.84 7.16
C ASP A 250 13.41 16.32 7.45
N PRO A 251 14.49 15.54 7.59
CA PRO A 251 14.44 14.10 7.84
C PRO A 251 13.92 13.76 9.22
N ILE A 252 14.20 14.60 10.21
CA ILE A 252 13.75 14.41 11.59
C ILE A 252 12.23 14.51 11.60
N GLU A 253 11.69 15.54 10.95
CA GLU A 253 10.25 15.71 10.83
C GLU A 253 9.57 14.54 10.09
N ARG A 254 10.20 14.04 9.03
CA ARG A 254 9.71 12.85 8.30
C ARG A 254 9.70 11.59 9.18
N GLN A 255 10.77 11.36 9.92
CA GLN A 255 10.91 10.20 10.79
C GLN A 255 9.91 10.30 11.95
N ASN A 256 9.82 11.45 12.59
CA ASN A 256 8.83 11.75 13.64
C ASN A 256 7.41 11.47 13.15
N ARG A 257 7.04 11.92 11.95
CA ARG A 257 5.71 11.64 11.36
C ARG A 257 5.50 10.18 10.96
N ARG A 258 6.55 9.46 10.60
CA ARG A 258 6.46 8.00 10.36
C ARG A 258 6.22 7.26 11.65
N GLU A 259 6.92 7.65 12.71
CA GLU A 259 6.78 7.10 14.05
C GLU A 259 5.41 7.44 14.63
N GLU A 260 4.96 8.68 14.51
CA GLU A 260 3.63 9.14 14.91
C GLU A 260 2.54 8.35 14.19
N ARG A 261 2.63 8.18 12.87
CA ARG A 261 1.69 7.32 12.12
C ARG A 261 1.76 5.85 12.54
N ALA A 262 2.96 5.33 12.83
CA ALA A 262 3.11 3.96 13.32
C ALA A 262 2.47 3.79 14.71
N GLN A 263 2.62 4.77 15.60
CA GLN A 263 1.98 4.82 16.90
C GLN A 263 0.46 4.93 16.79
N LEU A 264 -0.06 5.82 15.92
CA LEU A 264 -1.49 5.96 15.65
C LEU A 264 -2.10 4.66 15.09
N ARG A 265 -1.43 4.01 14.14
CA ARG A 265 -1.88 2.70 13.61
C ARG A 265 -1.82 1.61 14.68
N LYS A 266 -0.78 1.57 15.51
CA LYS A 266 -0.66 0.63 16.63
C LYS A 266 -1.78 0.84 17.66
N ALA A 267 -2.09 2.09 18.01
CA ALA A 267 -3.19 2.44 18.90
C ALA A 267 -4.55 2.08 18.29
N THR A 268 -4.73 2.30 16.99
CA THR A 268 -5.94 1.89 16.24
C THR A 268 -6.11 0.38 16.23
N ARG A 269 -5.02 -0.37 16.04
CA ARG A 269 -5.05 -1.84 16.12
C ARG A 269 -5.39 -2.33 17.53
N ALA A 270 -4.79 -1.75 18.56
CA ALA A 270 -5.09 -2.08 19.96
C ALA A 270 -6.57 -1.84 20.31
N ARG A 271 -7.17 -0.75 19.81
CA ARG A 271 -8.61 -0.47 19.97
C ARG A 271 -9.48 -1.48 19.24
N TYR A 272 -9.09 -1.89 18.03
CA TYR A 272 -9.78 -2.96 17.32
C TYR A 272 -9.68 -4.30 18.07
N ASP A 273 -8.51 -4.63 18.63
CA ASP A 273 -8.34 -5.83 19.46
C ASP A 273 -9.23 -5.78 20.71
N ALA A 274 -9.34 -4.62 21.37
CA ALA A 274 -10.25 -4.42 22.49
C ALA A 274 -11.72 -4.58 22.07
N TYR A 275 -12.13 -4.00 20.94
CA TYR A 275 -13.46 -4.21 20.35
C TYR A 275 -13.72 -5.70 20.08
N ARG A 276 -12.75 -6.41 19.50
CA ARG A 276 -12.86 -7.83 19.17
C ARG A 276 -13.05 -8.71 20.40
N VAL A 277 -12.37 -8.38 21.51
CA VAL A 277 -12.48 -9.09 22.79
C VAL A 277 -13.81 -8.77 23.48
N ALA A 278 -14.24 -7.51 23.45
CA ALA A 278 -15.50 -7.09 24.06
C ALA A 278 -16.75 -7.55 23.29
N PHE A 279 -16.62 -7.83 21.98
CA PHE A 279 -17.75 -8.24 21.15
C PHE A 279 -18.21 -9.66 21.47
N VAL A 280 -19.42 -9.78 22.03
CA VAL A 280 -20.06 -11.06 22.32
C VAL A 280 -21.16 -11.35 21.30
N THR A 281 -21.02 -12.44 20.56
CA THR A 281 -22.05 -12.90 19.63
C THR A 281 -23.24 -13.47 20.42
N ARG A 282 -24.43 -12.92 20.19
CA ARG A 282 -25.69 -13.44 20.71
C ARG A 282 -25.98 -14.79 20.06
N ARG A 283 -26.28 -15.78 20.90
CA ARG A 283 -26.64 -17.15 20.51
C ARG A 283 -27.89 -17.55 21.27
N ILE A 284 -28.67 -18.48 20.69
CA ILE A 284 -29.78 -19.08 21.42
C ILE A 284 -29.21 -19.85 22.62
N ASP A 285 -29.81 -19.63 23.79
CA ASP A 285 -29.46 -20.35 25.01
C ASP A 285 -29.68 -21.87 24.83
N LYS A 286 -28.63 -22.63 25.14
CA LYS A 286 -28.65 -24.09 25.04
C LYS A 286 -29.56 -24.70 26.10
N GLU A 287 -29.64 -24.11 27.29
CA GLU A 287 -30.46 -24.66 28.37
C GLU A 287 -31.94 -24.46 28.08
N TRP A 288 -32.33 -23.28 27.57
CA TRP A 288 -33.66 -23.07 27.03
C TRP A 288 -34.04 -24.10 25.96
N VAL A 289 -33.17 -24.37 24.97
CA VAL A 289 -33.43 -25.39 23.94
C VAL A 289 -33.67 -26.77 24.54
N LYS A 290 -32.83 -27.16 25.52
CA LYS A 290 -32.94 -28.45 26.22
C LYS A 290 -34.26 -28.55 26.99
N GLN A 291 -34.66 -27.49 27.70
CA GLN A 291 -35.93 -27.42 28.42
C GLN A 291 -37.14 -27.59 27.48
N GLN A 292 -37.13 -26.97 26.30
CA GLN A 292 -38.22 -27.11 25.32
C GLN A 292 -38.38 -28.56 24.84
N PHE A 293 -37.29 -29.27 24.56
CA PHE A 293 -37.36 -30.70 24.19
C PHE A 293 -37.77 -31.59 25.36
N MET A 294 -37.37 -31.24 26.59
CA MET A 294 -37.82 -31.94 27.79
C MET A 294 -39.33 -31.82 27.99
N MET A 295 -39.90 -30.62 27.81
CA MET A 295 -41.35 -30.41 27.90
C MET A 295 -42.13 -31.31 26.94
N ILE A 296 -41.72 -31.41 25.67
CA ILE A 296 -42.37 -32.29 24.69
C ILE A 296 -42.27 -33.76 25.12
N ARG A 297 -41.11 -34.19 25.60
CA ARG A 297 -40.90 -35.58 26.08
C ARG A 297 -41.79 -35.89 27.28
N ASP A 298 -41.87 -34.98 28.23
CA ASP A 298 -42.58 -35.19 29.48
C ASP A 298 -44.10 -35.15 29.24
N GLN A 299 -44.58 -34.28 28.35
CA GLN A 299 -45.97 -34.30 27.84
C GLN A 299 -46.32 -35.64 27.17
N ALA A 300 -45.47 -36.12 26.26
CA ALA A 300 -45.69 -37.41 25.61
C ALA A 300 -45.71 -38.58 26.61
N ARG A 301 -44.87 -38.52 27.66
CA ARG A 301 -44.86 -39.53 28.74
C ARG A 301 -46.18 -39.52 29.52
N GLN A 302 -46.71 -38.33 29.85
CA GLN A 302 -47.99 -38.18 30.55
C GLN A 302 -49.16 -38.68 29.69
N GLN A 303 -49.23 -38.29 28.41
CA GLN A 303 -50.27 -38.76 27.48
C GLN A 303 -50.21 -40.28 27.28
N ARG A 304 -49.01 -40.88 27.22
CA ARG A 304 -48.86 -42.33 27.13
C ARG A 304 -49.39 -43.06 28.37
N ALA A 305 -49.21 -42.49 29.56
CA ALA A 305 -49.74 -43.02 30.80
C ALA A 305 -51.27 -42.93 30.85
N ASP A 306 -51.84 -41.83 30.37
CA ASP A 306 -53.29 -41.62 30.27
C ASP A 306 -53.95 -42.58 29.24
N ILE A 307 -53.33 -42.78 28.07
CA ILE A 307 -53.76 -43.80 27.09
C ILE A 307 -53.75 -45.20 27.74
N LYS A 308 -52.72 -45.51 28.54
CA LYS A 308 -52.60 -46.81 29.22
C LYS A 308 -53.72 -47.03 30.24
N SER A 309 -54.15 -45.99 30.96
CA SER A 309 -55.20 -46.09 31.98
C SER A 309 -56.61 -46.11 31.39
N ARG A 310 -56.87 -45.33 30.33
CA ARG A 310 -58.22 -45.20 29.73
C ARG A 310 -58.57 -46.30 28.72
N ILE A 311 -57.61 -46.73 27.90
CA ILE A 311 -57.87 -47.66 26.80
C ILE A 311 -57.46 -49.08 27.20
N LYS A 312 -58.46 -49.95 27.40
CA LYS A 312 -58.27 -51.32 27.88
C LYS A 312 -57.93 -52.32 26.77
N HIS A 313 -58.48 -52.12 25.56
CA HIS A 313 -58.28 -53.04 24.44
C HIS A 313 -56.86 -52.93 23.84
N PRO A 314 -56.13 -54.05 23.62
CA PRO A 314 -54.73 -54.00 23.18
C PRO A 314 -54.49 -53.38 21.79
N LEU A 315 -55.37 -53.65 20.82
CA LEU A 315 -55.22 -53.14 19.44
C LEU A 315 -55.43 -51.62 19.39
N ASP A 316 -56.45 -51.12 20.08
CA ASP A 316 -56.76 -49.70 20.14
C ASP A 316 -55.62 -48.94 20.83
N ARG A 317 -55.11 -49.49 21.94
CA ARG A 317 -53.96 -48.91 22.65
C ARG A 317 -52.73 -48.78 21.74
N LYS A 318 -52.49 -49.78 20.88
CA LYS A 318 -51.40 -49.75 19.89
C LYS A 318 -51.64 -48.64 18.86
N ALA A 319 -52.86 -48.49 18.35
CA ALA A 319 -53.21 -47.41 17.41
C ALA A 319 -53.01 -46.01 18.04
N PHE A 320 -53.48 -45.79 19.27
CA PHE A 320 -53.29 -44.53 19.98
C PHE A 320 -51.81 -44.23 20.29
N TYR A 321 -50.98 -45.24 20.58
CA TYR A 321 -49.54 -45.05 20.70
C TYR A 321 -48.87 -44.63 19.40
N SER A 322 -49.31 -45.18 18.26
CA SER A 322 -48.81 -44.75 16.94
C SER A 322 -49.18 -43.30 16.63
N ILE A 323 -50.41 -42.88 16.95
CA ILE A 323 -50.86 -41.48 16.80
C ILE A 323 -50.03 -40.56 17.70
N LEU A 324 -49.88 -40.88 19.00
CA LEU A 324 -49.07 -40.11 19.93
C LEU A 324 -47.60 -39.99 19.49
N ALA A 325 -47.03 -41.08 18.95
CA ALA A 325 -45.68 -41.06 18.42
C ALA A 325 -45.55 -40.10 17.22
N PHE A 326 -46.53 -40.09 16.32
CA PHE A 326 -46.59 -39.17 15.19
C PHE A 326 -46.74 -37.71 15.66
N GLU A 327 -47.65 -37.42 16.58
CA GLU A 327 -47.84 -36.07 17.14
C GLU A 327 -46.57 -35.58 17.86
N THR A 328 -45.93 -36.44 18.64
CA THR A 328 -44.66 -36.12 19.32
C THR A 328 -43.55 -35.79 18.31
N LEU A 329 -43.48 -36.55 17.20
CA LEU A 329 -42.53 -36.27 16.12
C LEU A 329 -42.83 -34.92 15.45
N ARG A 330 -44.10 -34.63 15.16
CA ARG A 330 -44.54 -33.36 14.61
C ARG A 330 -44.14 -32.18 15.50
N SER A 331 -44.46 -32.23 16.80
CA SER A 331 -44.10 -31.18 17.76
C SER A 331 -42.59 -30.98 17.88
N ARG A 332 -41.81 -32.06 17.80
CA ARG A 332 -40.33 -31.96 17.77
C ARG A 332 -39.84 -31.27 16.51
N GLU A 333 -40.45 -31.54 15.35
CA GLU A 333 -40.06 -30.93 14.09
C GLU A 333 -40.43 -29.45 14.05
N GLU A 334 -41.64 -29.08 14.50
CA GLU A 334 -42.06 -27.68 14.66
C GLU A 334 -41.10 -26.89 15.57
N LEU A 335 -40.68 -27.49 16.70
CA LEU A 335 -39.69 -26.88 17.59
C LEU A 335 -38.33 -26.70 16.91
N LYS A 336 -37.86 -27.67 16.12
CA LYS A 336 -36.61 -27.52 15.35
C LYS A 336 -36.73 -26.39 14.33
N THR A 337 -37.83 -26.30 13.59
CA THR A 337 -38.09 -25.23 12.63
C THR A 337 -38.07 -23.87 13.33
N LYS A 338 -38.73 -23.74 14.50
CA LYS A 338 -38.70 -22.52 15.30
C LYS A 338 -37.29 -22.14 15.75
N ILE A 339 -36.51 -23.09 16.26
CA ILE A 339 -35.10 -22.86 16.64
C ILE A 339 -34.27 -22.43 15.43
N GLN A 340 -34.51 -23.02 14.26
CA GLN A 340 -33.81 -22.67 13.03
C GLN A 340 -34.13 -21.24 12.58
N LEU A 341 -35.40 -20.81 12.67
CA LEU A 341 -35.81 -19.44 12.37
C LEU A 341 -35.13 -18.44 13.31
N LEU A 342 -35.16 -18.68 14.63
CA LEU A 342 -34.48 -17.83 15.61
C LEU A 342 -32.97 -17.74 15.37
N ARG A 343 -32.32 -18.83 14.94
CA ARG A 343 -30.90 -18.82 14.55
C ARG A 343 -30.66 -18.01 13.30
N ARG A 344 -31.58 -18.08 12.32
CA ARG A 344 -31.51 -17.33 11.08
C ARG A 344 -31.63 -15.83 11.35
N GLU A 345 -32.59 -15.42 12.18
CA GLU A 345 -32.78 -14.03 12.61
C GLU A 345 -31.53 -13.47 13.29
N LEU A 346 -30.96 -14.21 14.26
CA LEU A 346 -29.71 -13.84 14.91
C LEU A 346 -28.53 -13.76 13.92
N LYS A 347 -28.52 -14.58 12.86
CA LYS A 347 -27.46 -14.56 11.85
C LYS A 347 -27.61 -13.37 10.89
N SER A 348 -28.84 -12.98 10.56
CA SER A 348 -29.12 -11.85 9.66
C SER A 348 -28.99 -10.49 10.33
N ASP A 349 -29.05 -10.41 11.65
CA ASP A 349 -28.90 -9.18 12.41
C ASP A 349 -27.47 -8.59 12.25
N PRO A 350 -27.31 -7.43 11.60
CA PRO A 350 -25.99 -6.81 11.41
C PRO A 350 -25.28 -6.49 12.73
N ALA A 351 -26.03 -6.18 13.79
CA ALA A 351 -25.46 -5.92 15.11
C ALA A 351 -24.92 -7.18 15.80
N ASN A 352 -25.31 -8.37 15.32
CA ASN A 352 -24.77 -9.65 15.80
C ASN A 352 -23.56 -10.13 15.00
N LYS A 353 -23.23 -9.46 13.88
CA LYS A 353 -22.03 -9.73 13.08
C LYS A 353 -20.88 -8.85 13.58
N ARG A 354 -19.77 -9.48 13.95
CA ARG A 354 -18.53 -8.75 14.27
C ARG A 354 -18.01 -8.07 13.01
N LEU A 355 -17.68 -6.78 13.10
CA LEU A 355 -17.06 -6.05 12.01
C LEU A 355 -15.65 -6.59 11.74
N THR A 356 -15.28 -6.66 10.47
CA THR A 356 -13.89 -6.86 10.04
C THR A 356 -13.03 -5.65 10.43
N PHE A 357 -11.70 -5.79 10.39
CA PHE A 357 -10.81 -4.67 10.70
C PHE A 357 -11.05 -3.48 9.77
N ARG A 358 -11.27 -3.73 8.49
CA ARG A 358 -11.56 -2.68 7.50
C ARG A 358 -12.90 -2.01 7.75
N GLU A 359 -13.99 -2.77 7.93
CA GLU A 359 -15.32 -2.20 8.23
C GLU A 359 -15.33 -1.41 9.54
N TRP A 360 -14.60 -1.88 10.56
CA TRP A 360 -14.44 -1.18 11.83
C TRP A 360 -13.64 0.11 11.66
N VAL A 361 -12.51 0.07 10.94
CA VAL A 361 -11.71 1.26 10.63
C VAL A 361 -12.50 2.26 9.79
N GLU A 362 -13.30 1.82 8.82
CA GLU A 362 -14.20 2.71 8.04
C GLU A 362 -15.20 3.42 8.94
N ARG A 363 -15.80 2.69 9.90
CA ARG A 363 -16.73 3.27 10.87
C ARG A 363 -16.04 4.26 11.81
N GLU A 364 -14.91 3.89 12.41
CA GLU A 364 -14.18 4.79 13.31
C GLU A 364 -13.66 6.03 12.57
N ALA A 365 -13.21 5.87 11.32
CA ALA A 365 -12.82 7.00 10.48
C ALA A 365 -14.01 7.91 10.18
N SER A 366 -15.20 7.35 9.89
CA SER A 366 -16.42 8.15 9.71
C SER A 366 -16.83 8.93 10.97
N ASN A 367 -16.44 8.45 12.15
CA ASN A 367 -16.60 9.16 13.42
C ASN A 367 -15.50 10.22 13.68
N GLY A 368 -14.57 10.39 12.73
CA GLY A 368 -13.50 11.39 12.79
C GLY A 368 -12.22 10.92 13.47
N ASP A 369 -12.03 9.61 13.69
CA ASP A 369 -10.82 9.10 14.36
C ASP A 369 -9.55 9.28 13.49
N PRO A 370 -8.54 10.04 13.95
CA PRO A 370 -7.35 10.33 13.16
C PRO A 370 -6.53 9.07 12.82
N GLY A 371 -6.47 8.10 13.74
CA GLY A 371 -5.74 6.86 13.54
C GLY A 371 -6.39 5.97 12.48
N ALA A 372 -7.72 5.90 12.46
CA ALA A 372 -8.51 5.19 11.47
C ALA A 372 -8.43 5.85 10.09
N ILE A 373 -8.47 7.19 10.02
CA ILE A 373 -8.25 7.95 8.77
C ILE A 373 -6.86 7.64 8.19
N SER A 374 -5.82 7.69 9.04
CA SER A 374 -4.45 7.36 8.63
C SER A 374 -4.31 5.89 8.17
N GLN A 375 -5.02 4.97 8.83
CA GLN A 375 -5.05 3.55 8.46
C GLN A 375 -5.74 3.31 7.10
N LEU A 376 -6.89 3.95 6.82
CA LEU A 376 -7.58 3.85 5.52
C LEU A 376 -6.70 4.32 4.37
N ARG A 377 -5.95 5.41 4.58
CA ARG A 377 -4.99 5.94 3.60
C ARG A 377 -3.84 4.96 3.32
N GLY A 378 -3.43 4.21 4.33
CA GLY A 378 -2.46 3.12 4.18
C GLY A 378 -2.95 2.03 3.24
N PHE A 379 -4.26 1.70 3.30
CA PHE A 379 -4.86 0.71 2.42
C PHE A 379 -4.92 1.15 0.96
N THR A 380 -5.07 2.46 0.67
CA THR A 380 -5.28 3.00 -0.69
C THR A 380 -4.04 3.62 -1.34
N TYR A 381 -2.87 3.50 -0.70
CA TYR A 381 -1.63 4.14 -1.17
C TYR A 381 -1.15 3.63 -2.54
N GLY A 382 -1.55 2.41 -2.93
CA GLY A 382 -1.29 1.83 -4.26
C GLY A 382 -2.14 2.45 -5.38
N ASP A 383 -3.42 2.70 -5.12
CA ASP A 383 -4.41 3.13 -6.13
C ASP A 383 -4.22 4.60 -6.57
N ARG A 384 -3.64 5.43 -5.70
CA ARG A 384 -3.49 6.88 -5.93
C ARG A 384 -2.55 7.25 -7.07
N ARG A 385 -1.70 6.34 -7.57
CA ARG A 385 -0.82 6.67 -8.70
C ARG A 385 -1.55 6.72 -10.05
N LYS A 386 -2.74 6.11 -10.18
CA LYS A 386 -3.55 6.13 -11.42
C LYS A 386 -4.51 7.32 -11.51
N ALA A 387 -5.07 7.82 -10.41
CA ALA A 387 -6.12 8.85 -10.42
C ALA A 387 -5.62 10.31 -10.53
N ASN A 388 -4.30 10.54 -10.53
CA ASN A 388 -3.73 11.86 -10.26
C ASN A 388 -3.51 12.76 -11.49
N LYS A 389 -4.21 12.51 -12.62
CA LYS A 389 -3.95 13.22 -13.88
C LYS A 389 -4.89 14.37 -14.22
N GLU A 390 -6.12 14.41 -13.74
CA GLU A 390 -7.09 15.42 -14.20
C GLU A 390 -7.98 15.92 -13.04
N GLY A 391 -8.03 17.25 -12.84
CA GLY A 391 -8.92 17.91 -11.88
C GLY A 391 -8.34 19.17 -11.21
N ASN A 392 -9.22 20.09 -10.83
CA ASN A 392 -8.91 21.30 -10.06
C ASN A 392 -8.36 20.94 -8.67
N ALA A 393 -7.18 21.47 -8.33
CA ALA A 393 -6.46 21.10 -7.12
C ALA A 393 -5.52 22.20 -6.61
N ILE A 394 -5.40 22.27 -5.28
CA ILE A 394 -4.39 23.06 -4.58
C ILE A 394 -3.52 22.10 -3.79
N ILE A 395 -2.21 22.17 -4.03
CA ILE A 395 -1.21 21.26 -3.48
C ILE A 395 -0.25 22.09 -2.63
N PHE A 396 -0.19 21.80 -1.34
CA PHE A 396 0.54 22.64 -0.36
C PHE A 396 1.47 21.83 0.55
N ALA A 397 1.38 20.50 0.53
CA ALA A 397 2.30 19.63 1.24
C ALA A 397 2.45 18.27 0.56
N GLY A 398 3.39 17.46 1.04
CA GLY A 398 3.70 16.14 0.46
C GLY A 398 3.06 14.97 1.19
N ASP A 399 3.18 14.94 2.51
CA ASP A 399 2.89 13.76 3.34
C ASP A 399 2.18 14.18 4.64
N ILE A 400 1.04 14.84 4.47
CA ILE A 400 0.12 15.21 5.56
C ILE A 400 -1.18 14.43 5.39
N ASP A 401 -1.85 14.11 6.49
CA ASP A 401 -3.16 13.46 6.53
C ASP A 401 -4.31 14.48 6.45
N PRO A 402 -5.47 14.11 5.87
CA PRO A 402 -6.61 15.02 5.78
C PRO A 402 -7.21 15.28 7.15
N SER A 403 -7.79 16.46 7.32
CA SER A 403 -8.47 16.83 8.55
C SER A 403 -9.96 16.55 8.42
N SER A 404 -10.58 15.97 9.45
CA SER A 404 -12.04 15.85 9.55
C SER A 404 -12.70 17.15 10.05
N SER A 405 -11.92 18.08 10.59
CA SER A 405 -12.39 19.40 11.00
C SER A 405 -12.36 20.40 9.85
N SER A 406 -13.40 21.24 9.79
CA SER A 406 -13.50 22.40 8.91
C SER A 406 -14.10 23.55 9.69
N ASN A 407 -13.70 24.78 9.35
CA ASN A 407 -14.28 25.98 9.94
C ASN A 407 -15.67 26.31 9.38
N LEU A 408 -16.03 25.81 8.19
CA LEU A 408 -17.28 26.12 7.49
C LEU A 408 -18.29 24.98 7.51
N PHE A 409 -17.81 23.74 7.43
CA PHE A 409 -18.66 22.56 7.26
C PHE A 409 -18.83 21.81 8.57
N SER A 410 -19.96 21.10 8.72
CA SER A 410 -20.04 19.99 9.67
C SER A 410 -18.91 19.00 9.42
N ALA A 411 -18.49 18.25 10.44
CA ALA A 411 -17.38 17.28 10.36
C ALA A 411 -17.36 16.54 9.02
N GLY A 412 -16.23 16.60 8.34
CA GLY A 412 -16.09 16.09 6.97
C GLY A 412 -16.37 14.60 6.91
N THR A 413 -17.06 14.15 5.85
CA THR A 413 -17.37 12.73 5.67
C THR A 413 -16.16 12.01 5.09
N VAL A 414 -15.63 11.03 5.83
CA VAL A 414 -14.51 10.21 5.36
C VAL A 414 -14.97 9.23 4.28
N ARG A 415 -14.29 9.22 3.13
CA ARG A 415 -14.49 8.24 2.06
C ARG A 415 -13.71 6.95 2.34
N ARG A 416 -14.06 5.88 1.61
CA ARG A 416 -13.36 4.58 1.66
C ARG A 416 -11.87 4.67 1.32
N ASP A 417 -11.45 5.72 0.61
CA ASP A 417 -10.06 5.98 0.24
C ASP A 417 -9.26 6.77 1.29
N GLY A 418 -9.89 7.12 2.42
CA GLY A 418 -9.32 7.92 3.48
C GLY A 418 -9.28 9.43 3.19
N SER A 419 -9.83 9.89 2.05
CA SER A 419 -10.03 11.32 1.81
C SER A 419 -11.26 11.83 2.57
N VAL A 420 -11.24 13.10 2.94
CA VAL A 420 -12.33 13.73 3.69
C VAL A 420 -13.11 14.64 2.74
N VAL A 421 -14.41 14.44 2.65
CA VAL A 421 -15.28 15.26 1.81
C VAL A 421 -16.04 16.24 2.67
N PHE A 422 -15.96 17.51 2.29
CA PHE A 422 -16.78 18.57 2.84
C PHE A 422 -17.86 18.91 1.82
N ARG A 423 -19.12 18.62 2.18
CA ARG A 423 -20.29 18.87 1.32
C ARG A 423 -21.04 20.11 1.79
N ARG A 424 -21.53 20.90 0.84
CA ARG A 424 -22.43 22.04 1.09
C ARG A 424 -23.87 21.62 1.27
N ALA A 425 -24.33 20.75 0.39
CA ALA A 425 -25.68 20.20 0.38
C ALA A 425 -25.67 18.79 -0.23
N GLU A 426 -26.80 18.09 -0.15
CA GLU A 426 -26.98 16.79 -0.77
C GLU A 426 -26.81 16.93 -2.30
N GLY A 427 -25.79 16.28 -2.87
CA GLY A 427 -25.49 16.33 -4.31
C GLY A 427 -24.46 17.38 -4.76
N ASP A 428 -24.04 18.31 -3.90
CA ASP A 428 -22.98 19.29 -4.22
C ASP A 428 -21.66 18.96 -3.49
N PRO A 429 -20.68 18.35 -4.19
CA PRO A 429 -19.41 17.98 -3.59
C PRO A 429 -18.51 19.22 -3.51
N GLY A 430 -18.61 19.97 -2.40
CA GLY A 430 -17.79 21.15 -2.09
C GLY A 430 -16.29 20.92 -2.35
N PHE A 431 -15.53 20.47 -1.35
CA PHE A 431 -14.12 20.11 -1.58
C PHE A 431 -13.73 18.81 -0.89
N VAL A 432 -12.68 18.18 -1.41
CA VAL A 432 -12.14 16.93 -0.88
C VAL A 432 -10.73 17.18 -0.38
N ASP A 433 -10.53 16.99 0.91
CA ASP A 433 -9.22 17.01 1.55
C ASP A 433 -8.55 15.64 1.41
N HIS A 434 -7.40 15.65 0.75
CA HIS A 434 -6.54 14.49 0.58
C HIS A 434 -5.30 14.57 1.46
N GLY A 435 -5.23 15.52 2.40
CA GLY A 435 -4.13 15.79 3.30
C GLY A 435 -3.26 16.94 2.81
N GLY A 436 -2.14 16.66 2.14
CA GLY A 436 -1.28 17.70 1.55
C GLY A 436 -1.80 18.32 0.25
N LYS A 437 -3.04 17.98 -0.14
CA LYS A 437 -3.71 18.39 -1.37
C LYS A 437 -5.21 18.48 -1.10
N VAL A 438 -5.87 19.50 -1.61
CA VAL A 438 -7.32 19.55 -1.74
C VAL A 438 -7.72 19.51 -3.21
N THR A 439 -8.87 18.90 -3.52
CA THR A 439 -9.44 18.86 -4.87
C THR A 439 -10.88 19.34 -4.88
N PHE A 440 -11.30 19.91 -6.00
CA PHE A 440 -12.64 20.46 -6.21
C PHE A 440 -13.32 19.69 -7.34
N PRO A 441 -14.02 18.57 -7.03
CA PRO A 441 -14.64 17.73 -8.04
C PRO A 441 -15.99 18.28 -8.56
N GLY A 442 -16.59 19.25 -7.87
CA GLY A 442 -17.81 19.93 -8.32
C GLY A 442 -17.53 20.92 -9.46
N GLY A 443 -18.51 21.11 -10.34
CA GLY A 443 -18.44 22.10 -11.43
C GLY A 443 -18.74 23.54 -10.99
N LEU A 444 -19.41 23.72 -9.84
CA LEU A 444 -19.71 25.04 -9.29
C LEU A 444 -18.53 25.53 -8.44
N LEU A 445 -17.68 26.33 -9.06
CA LEU A 445 -16.63 27.06 -8.36
C LEU A 445 -17.21 28.38 -7.87
N ASP A 446 -17.23 28.59 -6.56
CA ASP A 446 -17.43 29.90 -5.98
C ASP A 446 -16.22 30.35 -5.16
N ASP A 447 -16.10 31.66 -5.02
CA ASP A 447 -14.98 32.30 -4.33
C ASP A 447 -14.96 31.92 -2.83
N GLU A 448 -16.13 31.69 -2.23
CA GLU A 448 -16.31 31.36 -0.82
C GLU A 448 -15.75 29.98 -0.47
N LEU A 449 -16.08 28.93 -1.24
CA LEU A 449 -15.60 27.56 -1.05
C LEU A 449 -14.07 27.52 -1.08
N LEU A 450 -13.50 28.22 -2.06
CA LEU A 450 -12.08 28.22 -2.33
C LEU A 450 -11.35 28.97 -1.21
N ALA A 451 -11.89 30.10 -0.77
CA ALA A 451 -11.38 30.85 0.37
C ALA A 451 -11.39 30.03 1.67
N HIS A 452 -12.44 29.26 1.94
CA HIS A 452 -12.50 28.39 3.14
C HIS A 452 -11.57 27.19 3.06
N ALA A 453 -11.44 26.55 1.90
CA ALA A 453 -10.47 25.48 1.70
C ALA A 453 -9.03 25.98 1.93
N LEU A 454 -8.73 27.23 1.57
CA LEU A 454 -7.45 27.87 1.88
C LEU A 454 -7.26 28.05 3.39
N ASP A 455 -8.27 28.51 4.13
CA ASP A 455 -8.17 28.65 5.61
C ASP A 455 -7.93 27.32 6.31
N ASP A 456 -8.74 26.30 5.99
CA ASP A 456 -8.70 24.97 6.61
C ASP A 456 -7.39 24.23 6.32
N THR A 457 -6.64 24.66 5.31
CA THR A 457 -5.36 24.09 4.94
C THR A 457 -4.17 24.95 5.33
N ARG A 458 -4.36 26.23 5.68
CA ARG A 458 -3.29 27.22 5.90
C ARG A 458 -2.25 26.79 6.93
N ALA A 459 -2.69 26.19 8.03
CA ALA A 459 -1.80 25.69 9.09
C ALA A 459 -0.90 24.50 8.65
N ARG A 460 -1.24 23.87 7.52
CA ARG A 460 -0.55 22.67 6.97
C ARG A 460 0.35 23.00 5.77
N TRP A 461 0.54 24.27 5.43
CA TRP A 461 1.34 24.66 4.27
C TRP A 461 2.84 24.61 4.61
N GLU A 462 3.54 23.65 4.02
CA GLU A 462 4.96 23.38 4.26
C GLU A 462 5.87 23.85 3.12
N ARG A 463 5.27 24.22 1.99
CA ARG A 463 5.98 24.59 0.76
C ARG A 463 5.19 25.62 -0.03
N PRO A 464 5.84 26.30 -0.99
CA PRO A 464 5.15 27.06 -2.02
C PRO A 464 3.96 26.29 -2.60
N ILE A 465 2.82 26.97 -2.67
CA ILE A 465 1.55 26.35 -3.09
C ILE A 465 1.61 26.12 -4.61
N GLU A 466 1.18 24.94 -5.03
CA GLU A 466 1.04 24.55 -6.43
C GLU A 466 -0.45 24.45 -6.77
N ILE A 467 -0.89 25.23 -7.76
CA ILE A 467 -2.29 25.28 -8.23
C ILE A 467 -2.37 24.59 -9.58
N LYS A 468 -3.30 23.65 -9.75
CA LYS A 468 -3.56 22.96 -11.01
C LYS A 468 -5.05 22.95 -11.31
N GLY A 469 -5.44 23.13 -12.55
CA GLY A 469 -6.86 23.12 -12.92
C GLY A 469 -7.13 23.86 -14.22
N THR A 470 -8.41 24.15 -14.45
CA THR A 470 -8.83 24.98 -15.58
C THR A 470 -8.38 26.44 -15.39
N PRO A 471 -8.26 27.25 -16.46
CA PRO A 471 -7.92 28.66 -16.35
C PRO A 471 -8.84 29.44 -15.39
N GLU A 472 -10.13 29.15 -15.42
CA GLU A 472 -11.13 29.79 -14.55
C GLU A 472 -10.87 29.46 -13.07
N PHE A 473 -10.50 28.20 -12.78
CA PHE A 473 -10.12 27.77 -11.44
C PHE A 473 -8.86 28.47 -10.95
N ILE A 474 -7.84 28.57 -11.80
CA ILE A 474 -6.59 29.24 -11.45
C ILE A 474 -6.87 30.70 -11.11
N ASP A 475 -7.71 31.38 -11.88
CA ASP A 475 -8.04 32.78 -11.66
C ASP A 475 -8.82 33.02 -10.36
N ALA A 476 -9.83 32.18 -10.09
CA ALA A 476 -10.54 32.18 -8.81
C ALA A 476 -9.60 31.91 -7.63
N ALA A 477 -8.67 30.96 -7.78
CA ALA A 477 -7.69 30.62 -6.75
C ALA A 477 -6.72 31.75 -6.44
N LEU A 478 -6.21 32.43 -7.47
CA LEU A 478 -5.34 33.59 -7.29
C LEU A 478 -6.07 34.74 -6.60
N LYS A 479 -7.32 35.02 -6.99
CA LYS A 479 -8.16 36.04 -6.36
C LYS A 479 -8.41 35.74 -4.88
N ALA A 480 -8.79 34.50 -4.54
CA ALA A 480 -9.03 34.08 -3.17
C ALA A 480 -7.76 34.18 -2.30
N LEU A 481 -6.59 33.84 -2.86
CA LEU A 481 -5.31 34.01 -2.16
C LEU A 481 -5.03 35.48 -1.79
N ILE A 482 -5.30 36.40 -2.73
CA ILE A 482 -5.11 37.85 -2.50
C ILE A 482 -6.09 38.35 -1.44
N GLU A 483 -7.37 37.97 -1.53
CA GLU A 483 -8.40 38.36 -0.57
C GLU A 483 -8.09 37.86 0.85
N ARG A 484 -7.45 36.69 0.99
CA ARG A 484 -7.00 36.13 2.27
C ARG A 484 -5.59 36.58 2.69
N GLY A 485 -5.04 37.59 2.01
CA GLY A 485 -3.75 38.19 2.36
C GLY A 485 -2.59 37.20 2.32
N TYR A 486 -2.58 36.30 1.33
CA TYR A 486 -1.44 35.42 1.12
C TYR A 486 -0.26 36.19 0.53
N SER A 487 0.90 36.09 1.16
CA SER A 487 2.15 36.77 0.77
C SER A 487 3.30 35.81 0.44
N GLY A 488 3.04 34.50 0.41
CA GLY A 488 4.04 33.48 0.06
C GLY A 488 4.24 33.34 -1.46
N ASP A 489 5.29 32.64 -1.86
CA ASP A 489 5.53 32.33 -3.28
C ASP A 489 4.74 31.10 -3.73
N LEU A 490 4.24 31.15 -4.97
CA LEU A 490 3.70 29.98 -5.67
C LEU A 490 4.82 29.13 -6.29
N ALA A 491 4.59 27.82 -6.37
CA ALA A 491 5.55 26.87 -6.93
C ALA A 491 5.82 27.07 -8.43
N ASP A 492 4.84 27.59 -9.18
CA ASP A 492 4.99 27.96 -10.59
C ASP A 492 5.41 29.44 -10.69
N PRO A 493 6.59 29.75 -11.25
CA PRO A 493 7.08 31.12 -11.40
C PRO A 493 6.15 32.03 -12.20
N THR A 494 5.46 31.49 -13.20
CA THR A 494 4.55 32.28 -14.06
C THR A 494 3.29 32.69 -13.30
N LEU A 495 2.69 31.75 -12.56
CA LEU A 495 1.56 32.04 -11.68
C LEU A 495 1.96 32.96 -10.53
N ASN A 496 3.18 32.80 -10.00
CA ASN A 496 3.69 33.67 -8.94
C ASN A 496 3.82 35.13 -9.41
N ALA A 497 4.33 35.35 -10.62
CA ALA A 497 4.38 36.68 -11.22
C ALA A 497 2.97 37.26 -11.44
N ARG A 498 2.03 36.43 -11.90
CA ARG A 498 0.62 36.82 -12.08
C ARG A 498 -0.06 37.20 -10.76
N LEU A 499 0.18 36.44 -9.68
CA LEU A 499 -0.32 36.73 -8.33
C LEU A 499 0.13 38.12 -7.86
N LYS A 500 1.42 38.43 -8.01
CA LYS A 500 2.00 39.73 -7.61
C LYS A 500 1.40 40.88 -8.42
N ALA A 501 1.31 40.74 -9.74
CA ALA A 501 0.71 41.76 -10.59
C ALA A 501 -0.78 42.03 -10.26
N LEU A 502 -1.56 40.99 -9.95
CA LEU A 502 -2.96 41.14 -9.55
C LEU A 502 -3.11 41.81 -8.16
N ALA A 503 -2.21 41.49 -7.22
CA ALA A 503 -2.19 42.13 -5.90
C ALA A 503 -1.86 43.63 -6.01
N ASP A 504 -0.89 44.00 -6.84
CA ASP A 504 -0.50 45.39 -7.09
C ASP A 504 -1.64 46.19 -7.74
N GLN A 505 -2.33 45.62 -8.74
CA GLN A 505 -3.50 46.25 -9.37
C GLN A 505 -4.64 46.48 -8.38
N GLN A 506 -4.92 45.54 -7.48
CA GLN A 506 -5.93 45.74 -6.43
C GLN A 506 -5.52 46.81 -5.42
N ALA A 507 -4.24 46.88 -5.07
CA ALA A 507 -3.71 47.91 -4.17
C ALA A 507 -3.84 49.31 -4.80
N GLU A 508 -3.50 49.46 -6.08
CA GLU A 508 -3.67 50.70 -6.84
C GLU A 508 -5.14 51.10 -7.01
N ALA A 509 -6.03 50.14 -7.24
CA ALA A 509 -7.47 50.38 -7.35
C ALA A 509 -8.09 50.85 -6.02
N LYS A 510 -7.63 50.31 -4.88
CA LYS A 510 -8.04 50.76 -3.53
C LYS A 510 -7.43 52.11 -3.15
N ALA A 511 -6.25 52.45 -3.69
CA ALA A 511 -5.56 53.72 -3.41
C ALA A 511 -6.10 54.92 -4.21
N LYS A 512 -6.87 54.70 -5.29
CA LYS A 512 -7.54 55.79 -6.02
C LYS A 512 -8.77 56.27 -5.24
N PRO A 513 -8.79 57.52 -4.72
CA PRO A 513 -9.97 58.04 -4.03
C PRO A 513 -11.12 58.19 -5.03
N LEU A 514 -12.32 57.72 -4.64
CA LEU A 514 -13.58 58.07 -5.28
C LEU A 514 -13.64 59.59 -5.41
N LYS A 515 -13.56 60.11 -6.64
CA LYS A 515 -13.87 61.51 -6.93
C LYS A 515 -15.28 61.79 -6.42
N ARG A 516 -15.40 62.47 -5.27
CA ARG A 516 -16.66 63.09 -4.86
C ARG A 516 -17.06 64.04 -5.98
N GLY A 517 -18.18 63.76 -6.64
CA GLY A 517 -18.77 64.65 -7.63
C GLY A 517 -19.07 66.03 -7.03
N PRO A 518 -19.24 67.06 -7.86
CA PRO A 518 -19.43 68.43 -7.37
C PRO A 518 -20.69 68.50 -6.52
N ARG A 519 -20.62 69.14 -5.35
CA ARG A 519 -21.80 69.50 -4.56
C ARG A 519 -22.67 70.46 -5.40
N ALA A 520 -23.93 70.10 -5.59
CA ALA A 520 -24.98 71.03 -6.00
C ALA A 520 -25.44 71.86 -4.80
#